data_AF-A0A5B6YVU7-F1
#
_entry.id   AF-A0A5B6YVU7-F1
#
_cell.length_a   1.000
_cell.length_b   1.000
_cell.length_c   1.000
_cell.angle_alpha   90.00
_cell.angle_beta   90.00
_cell.angle_gamma   90.00
#
_symmetry.space_group_name_H-M   'P 1'
#
loop_
_entity.id
_entity.type
_entity.pdbx_description
1 polymer ?
#
loop_
_entity_poly.entity_id
_entity_poly.type
_entity_poly.pdbx_seq_one_letter_code
_entity_poly.pdbx_strand_id
1 'polypeptide(L)'
;FNESEGNIIIDSRITLTFLETNFYNDPKAAVKEIIGLSPVQAPQGCSSNLCYDKTSFRTLVPTAEMTIVFHFTGAELNLKILSTFRDLYTYVTCFTMIPTNNDVW
;
A
#
# COMPACT_ATOMS: atom_id res chain seq x y z
N PHE A 1 -7.90 26.45 11.09
CA PHE A 1 -6.96 25.37 10.75
C PHE A 1 -5.93 25.98 9.84
N ASN A 2 -4.65 25.93 10.22
CA ASN A 2 -3.57 26.45 9.39
C ASN A 2 -3.39 25.44 8.25
N GLU A 3 -3.56 25.86 6.99
CA GLU A 3 -3.59 24.95 5.82
C GLU A 3 -2.26 24.22 5.55
N SER A 4 -1.20 24.53 6.32
CA SER A 4 0.12 23.90 6.21
C SER A 4 0.33 22.72 7.17
N GLU A 5 -0.58 22.46 8.11
CA GLU A 5 -0.44 21.40 9.11
C GLU A 5 -1.74 20.57 9.20
N GLY A 6 -1.60 19.24 9.12
CA GLY A 6 -2.74 18.31 9.23
C GLY A 6 -3.25 17.74 7.90
N ASN A 7 -2.35 17.33 7.00
CA ASN A 7 -2.68 16.81 5.66
C ASN A 7 -3.05 15.30 5.66
N ILE A 8 -3.36 14.74 6.82
CA ILE A 8 -3.64 13.30 6.97
C ILE A 8 -4.94 13.10 7.71
N ILE A 9 -5.77 12.23 7.13
CA ILE A 9 -7.03 11.79 7.70
C ILE A 9 -6.84 10.35 8.17
N ILE A 10 -7.13 10.09 9.45
CA ILE A 10 -7.20 8.74 10.00
C ILE A 10 -8.67 8.35 10.06
N ASP A 11 -9.05 7.37 9.25
CA ASP A 11 -10.40 6.83 9.22
C ASP A 11 -10.39 5.36 9.63
N SER A 12 -11.21 5.00 10.61
CA SER A 12 -11.36 3.63 11.11
C SER A 12 -12.38 2.81 10.30
N ARG A 13 -13.11 3.43 9.38
CA ARG A 13 -14.15 2.78 8.57
C ARG A 13 -13.62 2.16 7.28
N ILE A 14 -12.38 2.49 6.89
CA ILE A 14 -11.78 2.01 5.66
C ILE A 14 -10.51 1.21 5.92
N THR A 15 -10.25 0.24 5.05
CA THR A 15 -9.08 -0.64 5.14
C THR A 15 -7.99 -0.29 4.12
N LEU A 16 -8.25 0.70 3.26
CA LEU A 16 -7.33 1.20 2.24
C LEU A 16 -6.77 2.56 2.67
N THR A 17 -5.52 2.80 2.33
CA THR A 17 -4.88 4.11 2.50
C THR A 17 -4.92 4.85 1.18
N PHE A 18 -5.54 6.03 1.17
CA PHE A 18 -5.60 6.86 -0.03
C PHE A 18 -4.45 7.84 -0.02
N LEU A 19 -3.71 7.86 -1.12
CA LEU A 19 -2.61 8.78 -1.36
C LEU A 19 -2.97 9.69 -2.52
N GLU A 20 -2.57 10.95 -2.48
CA GLU A 20 -2.73 11.82 -3.64
C GLU A 20 -2.04 11.20 -4.85
N THR A 21 -2.67 11.26 -6.02
CA THR A 21 -2.19 10.61 -7.25
C THR A 21 -0.73 10.94 -7.56
N ASN A 22 -0.38 12.22 -7.43
CA ASN A 22 0.95 12.71 -7.72
C ASN A 22 1.99 12.14 -6.75
N PHE A 23 1.57 11.82 -5.52
CA PHE A 23 2.41 11.18 -4.52
C PHE A 23 2.43 9.66 -4.66
N TYR A 24 1.32 9.01 -5.01
CA TYR A 24 1.17 7.55 -5.01
C TYR A 24 2.17 6.80 -5.90
N ASN A 25 2.54 7.39 -7.04
CA ASN A 25 3.36 6.70 -8.03
C ASN A 25 4.76 6.32 -7.50
N ASP A 26 5.38 7.19 -6.71
CA ASP A 26 6.75 6.98 -6.22
C ASP A 26 6.82 5.86 -5.17
N PRO A 27 6.00 5.85 -4.09
CA PRO A 27 5.92 4.74 -3.16
C PRO A 27 5.57 3.42 -3.85
N LYS A 28 4.62 3.43 -4.80
CA LYS A 28 4.27 2.22 -5.56
C LYS A 28 5.47 1.67 -6.33
N ALA A 29 6.22 2.52 -7.02
CA ALA A 29 7.40 2.12 -7.77
C ALA A 29 8.50 1.57 -6.87
N ALA A 30 8.79 2.25 -5.76
CA ALA A 30 9.78 1.79 -4.77
C ALA A 30 9.40 0.45 -4.15
N VAL A 31 8.13 0.27 -3.78
CA VAL A 31 7.60 -1.01 -3.27
C VAL A 31 7.76 -2.12 -4.31
N LYS A 32 7.45 -1.84 -5.58
CA LYS A 32 7.60 -2.80 -6.67
C LYS A 32 9.06 -3.22 -6.87
N GLU A 33 9.97 -2.26 -6.83
CA GLU A 33 11.41 -2.51 -6.98
C GLU A 33 11.96 -3.36 -5.83
N ILE A 34 11.65 -3.00 -4.58
CA ILE A 34 12.13 -3.71 -3.38
C ILE A 34 11.62 -5.16 -3.34
N ILE A 35 10.37 -5.41 -3.75
CA ILE A 35 9.81 -6.76 -3.77
C ILE A 35 10.46 -7.62 -4.86
N GLY A 36 10.83 -7.01 -6.00
CA GLY A 36 11.50 -7.71 -7.10
C GLY A 36 10.66 -8.78 -7.82
N LEU A 37 9.38 -8.90 -7.49
CA LEU A 37 8.43 -9.81 -8.15
C LEU A 37 7.75 -9.14 -9.34
N SER A 38 7.40 -9.95 -10.34
CA SER A 38 6.50 -9.51 -11.40
C SER A 38 5.07 -9.38 -10.84
N PRO A 39 4.43 -8.21 -10.96
CA PRO A 39 3.04 -8.05 -10.53
C PRO A 39 2.10 -8.95 -11.33
N VAL A 40 1.05 -9.45 -10.68
CA VAL A 40 -0.04 -10.20 -11.31
C VAL A 40 -1.28 -9.31 -11.47
N GLN A 41 -2.22 -9.74 -12.30
CA GLN A 41 -3.49 -9.04 -12.47
C GLN A 41 -4.28 -9.01 -11.15
N ALA A 42 -4.77 -7.82 -10.79
CA ALA A 42 -5.64 -7.65 -9.65
C ALA A 42 -6.98 -8.38 -9.88
N PRO A 43 -7.55 -9.05 -8.86
CA PRO A 43 -8.87 -9.64 -8.98
C PRO A 43 -9.94 -8.60 -9.34
N GLN A 44 -11.02 -9.05 -9.97
CA GLN A 44 -12.16 -8.18 -10.28
C GLN A 44 -12.69 -7.52 -9.01
N GLY A 45 -12.88 -6.20 -9.04
CA GLY A 45 -13.31 -5.40 -7.89
C GLY A 45 -12.19 -5.00 -6.92
N CYS A 46 -10.93 -5.32 -7.21
CA CYS A 46 -9.78 -4.81 -6.47
C CYS A 46 -9.28 -3.51 -7.09
N SER A 47 -9.34 -2.41 -6.34
CA SER A 47 -8.84 -1.09 -6.77
C SER A 47 -7.32 -0.93 -6.67
N SER A 48 -6.60 -1.97 -6.21
CA SER A 48 -5.14 -1.95 -6.09
C SER A 48 -4.48 -2.25 -7.42
N ASN A 49 -3.56 -1.37 -7.81
CA ASN A 49 -2.79 -1.52 -9.05
C ASN A 49 -1.45 -2.26 -8.83
N LEU A 50 -1.27 -2.94 -7.69
CA LEU A 50 -0.06 -3.69 -7.37
C LEU A 50 -0.39 -4.95 -6.54
N CYS A 51 -0.47 -6.08 -7.22
CA CYS A 51 -0.74 -7.38 -6.63
C CYS A 51 0.34 -8.39 -7.02
N TYR A 52 0.52 -9.41 -6.18
CA TYR A 52 1.49 -10.49 -6.38
C TYR A 52 0.84 -11.85 -6.10
N ASP A 53 1.42 -12.90 -6.70
CA ASP A 53 1.14 -14.27 -6.26
C ASP A 53 1.51 -14.43 -4.78
N LYS A 54 0.55 -14.91 -3.99
CA LYS A 54 0.66 -14.98 -2.53
C LYS A 54 1.76 -15.93 -2.08
N THR A 55 1.98 -17.03 -2.79
CA THR A 55 3.02 -18.02 -2.45
C THR A 55 4.39 -17.41 -2.66
N SER A 56 4.62 -16.87 -3.86
CA SER A 56 5.87 -16.21 -4.26
C SER A 56 6.21 -15.03 -3.35
N PHE A 57 5.22 -14.20 -3.03
CA PHE A 57 5.39 -13.06 -2.12
C PHE A 57 5.84 -13.52 -0.73
N ARG A 58 5.19 -14.54 -0.15
CA ARG A 58 5.56 -15.07 1.18
C ARG A 58 6.91 -15.77 1.22
N THR A 59 7.38 -16.30 0.09
CA THR A 59 8.69 -16.94 -0.02
C THR A 59 9.83 -15.91 -0.11
N LEU A 60 9.63 -14.83 -0.85
CA LEU A 60 10.68 -13.84 -1.12
C LEU A 60 10.69 -12.66 -0.16
N VAL A 61 9.52 -12.28 0.35
CA VAL A 61 9.39 -11.15 1.25
C VAL A 61 9.23 -11.71 2.67
N PRO A 62 10.32 -11.84 3.45
CA PRO A 62 10.18 -12.16 4.86
C PRO A 62 9.28 -11.10 5.48
N THR A 63 8.14 -11.52 6.03
CA THR A 63 7.11 -10.65 6.61
C THR A 63 7.62 -9.75 7.74
N ALA A 64 8.84 -9.99 8.21
CA ALA A 64 9.52 -9.24 9.24
C ALA A 64 10.38 -8.05 8.74
N GLU A 65 10.73 -7.96 7.44
CA GLU A 65 11.80 -7.04 7.00
C GLU A 65 11.32 -5.80 6.24
N MET A 66 10.16 -5.85 5.58
CA MET A 66 9.66 -4.67 4.86
C MET A 66 8.82 -3.76 5.77
N THR A 67 9.28 -2.52 5.92
CA THR A 67 8.57 -1.45 6.64
C THR A 67 8.50 -0.21 5.76
N ILE A 68 7.31 0.35 5.60
CA ILE A 68 7.10 1.68 5.02
C ILE A 68 7.05 2.67 6.17
N VAL A 69 7.94 3.66 6.16
CA VAL A 69 8.04 4.67 7.22
C VAL A 69 7.50 5.99 6.70
N PHE A 70 6.45 6.50 7.34
CA PHE A 70 5.99 7.88 7.14
C PHE A 70 6.64 8.77 8.19
N HIS A 71 7.48 9.70 7.73
CA HIS A 71 8.16 10.65 8.59
C HIS A 71 7.26 11.88 8.82
N PHE A 72 6.88 12.10 10.07
CA PHE A 72 6.14 13.26 10.55
C PHE A 72 7.05 14.19 11.33
N THR A 73 6.61 15.43 11.49
CA THR A 73 7.29 16.37 12.39
C THR A 73 7.29 15.80 13.82
N GLY A 74 8.45 15.34 14.28
CA GLY A 74 8.65 14.79 15.61
C GLY A 74 8.18 13.35 15.82
N ALA A 75 7.79 12.62 14.77
CA ALA A 75 7.35 11.23 14.89
C ALA A 75 7.55 10.42 13.61
N GLU A 76 7.55 9.09 13.74
CA GLU A 76 7.55 8.16 12.61
C GLU A 76 6.41 7.16 12.75
N LEU A 77 5.65 6.98 11.67
CA LEU A 77 4.68 5.90 11.56
C LEU A 77 5.29 4.76 10.75
N ASN A 78 5.55 3.65 11.45
CA ASN A 78 6.15 2.45 10.88
C ASN A 78 5.05 1.46 10.48
N LEU A 79 4.80 1.31 9.17
CA LEU A 79 3.82 0.38 8.63
C LEU A 79 4.52 -0.87 8.11
N LYS A 80 4.30 -1.99 8.80
CA LYS A 80 4.79 -3.31 8.38
C LYS A 80 3.88 -3.90 7.30
N ILE A 81 4.33 -5.00 6.68
CA ILE A 81 3.56 -5.73 5.64
C ILE A 81 2.11 -6.00 6.05
N LEU A 82 1.86 -6.36 7.31
CA LEU A 82 0.51 -6.62 7.81
C LEU A 82 -0.44 -5.40 7.70
N SER A 83 0.10 -4.19 7.66
CA SER A 83 -0.64 -2.94 7.50
C SER A 83 -0.69 -2.45 6.05
N THR A 84 0.25 -2.90 5.21
CA THR A 84 0.44 -2.38 3.84
C THR A 84 0.05 -3.35 2.74
N PHE A 85 -0.19 -4.62 3.07
CA PHE A 85 -0.65 -5.66 2.15
C PHE A 85 -1.84 -6.42 2.70
N ARG A 86 -2.73 -6.82 1.79
CA ARG A 86 -3.91 -7.62 2.11
C ARG A 86 -3.98 -8.81 1.17
N ASP A 87 -4.13 -9.99 1.76
CA ASP A 87 -4.47 -11.20 1.01
C ASP A 87 -5.90 -11.10 0.50
N LEU A 88 -6.07 -11.28 -0.81
CA LEU A 88 -7.38 -11.34 -1.46
C LEU A 88 -7.57 -12.71 -2.10
N TYR A 89 -8.77 -13.27 -1.95
CA TYR A 89 -9.09 -14.63 -2.40
C TYR A 89 -8.06 -15.64 -1.86
N THR A 90 -7.82 -16.72 -2.60
CA THR A 90 -6.91 -17.79 -2.16
C THR A 90 -5.46 -17.57 -2.62
N TYR A 91 -5.23 -16.77 -3.66
CA TYR A 91 -3.97 -16.82 -4.45
C TYR A 91 -3.24 -15.49 -4.62
N VAL A 92 -3.82 -14.34 -4.29
CA VAL A 92 -3.13 -13.05 -4.46
C VAL A 92 -2.98 -12.28 -3.14
N THR A 93 -1.96 -11.44 -3.10
CA THR A 93 -1.79 -10.42 -2.06
C THR A 93 -1.55 -9.07 -2.73
N CYS A 94 -2.22 -8.03 -2.26
CA CYS A 94 -2.24 -6.73 -2.93
C CYS A 94 -1.85 -5.60 -1.97
N PHE A 95 -1.16 -4.60 -2.51
CA PHE A 95 -0.80 -3.39 -1.80
C PHE A 95 -2.07 -2.60 -1.45
N THR A 96 -2.19 -2.12 -0.21
CA THR A 96 -3.41 -1.49 0.31
C THR A 96 -3.43 0.03 0.15
N MET A 97 -2.34 0.63 -0.36
CA MET A 97 -2.34 2.04 -0.72
C MET A 97 -2.76 2.22 -2.17
N ILE A 98 -3.66 3.16 -2.42
CA ILE A 98 -4.22 3.46 -3.75
C ILE A 98 -4.31 4.97 -3.97
N PRO A 99 -4.30 5.44 -5.24
CA PRO A 99 -4.42 6.86 -5.51
C PRO A 99 -5.87 7.34 -5.29
N THR A 100 -6.05 8.59 -4.86
CA THR A 100 -7.35 9.20 -4.56
C THR A 100 -8.29 9.34 -5.76
N ASN A 101 -7.75 9.30 -6.98
CA ASN A 101 -8.48 9.49 -8.23
C ASN A 101 -8.70 8.19 -9.02
N ASN A 102 -8.41 7.02 -8.44
CA ASN A 102 -9.04 5.82 -8.95
C ASN A 102 -10.53 5.95 -8.63
N ASP A 103 -11.40 5.89 -9.64
CA ASP A 103 -12.85 5.88 -9.47
C ASP A 103 -13.23 4.80 -8.44
N VAL A 104 -13.46 5.22 -7.20
CA VAL A 104 -13.88 4.36 -6.10
C VAL A 104 -15.41 4.24 -6.17
N TRP A 105 -15.90 3.63 -7.25
CA TRP A 105 -17.31 3.23 -7.41
C TRP A 105 -17.40 1.92 -8.20
#